data_AF-A0A940UBU9-F1
#
_entry.id   AF-A0A940UBU9-F1
#
_cell.length_a   1.000
_cell.length_b   1.000
_cell.length_c   1.000
_cell.angle_alpha   90.00
_cell.angle_beta   90.00
_cell.angle_gamma   90.00
#
_symmetry.space_group_name_H-M   'P 1'
#
loop_
_entity.id
_entity.type
_entity.pdbx_description
1 polymer ?
#
loop_
_entity_poly.entity_id
_entity_poly.type
_entity_poly.pdbx_seq_one_letter_code
_entity_poly.pdbx_strand_id
1 'polypeptide(L)'
;MDEWIRVRYRNNREGLVDDVTLNELIIYKKIKQFYRPSEKRWVNIETDPVRRAPCLYNGSERRKRKGVFGETYRELLFRYLKGKDPKRLTAQEWFEKGFALLFDYGQYEEATRAFACAIRLDPLNARAYLDRGMAYERMGNVEQAIADYGRAIELLPEDAKAYYIRGLIFRRLGKHPEAKEDLTVAAELGYTQARYILRSDNSSRPRR
;
A
#
# COMPACT_ATOMS: atom_id res chain seq x y z
N MET A 1 -6.75 5.34 -26.61
CA MET A 1 -6.79 6.72 -26.08
C MET A 1 -6.61 6.62 -24.58
N ASP A 2 -5.52 7.16 -24.05
CA ASP A 2 -5.31 7.21 -22.59
C ASP A 2 -6.29 8.22 -22.01
N GLU A 3 -7.35 7.73 -21.35
CA GLU A 3 -8.31 8.59 -20.66
C GLU A 3 -7.66 9.16 -19.39
N TRP A 4 -7.29 10.43 -19.41
CA TRP A 4 -6.70 11.10 -18.26
C TRP A 4 -7.75 11.33 -17.17
N ILE A 5 -7.36 11.19 -15.90
CA ILE A 5 -8.25 11.54 -14.79
C ILE A 5 -8.49 13.05 -14.85
N ARG A 6 -9.75 13.46 -14.78
CA ARG A 6 -10.12 14.87 -14.61
C ARG A 6 -10.49 15.11 -13.16
N VAL A 7 -9.86 16.09 -12.55
CA VAL A 7 -10.01 16.36 -11.11
C VAL A 7 -10.52 17.78 -10.87
N ARG A 8 -11.46 17.92 -9.92
CA ARG A 8 -11.84 19.22 -9.35
C ARG A 8 -11.14 19.39 -8.00
N TYR A 9 -10.37 20.47 -7.84
CA TYR A 9 -9.53 20.72 -6.66
C TYR A 9 -10.00 21.97 -5.88
N ARG A 10 -10.12 21.87 -4.54
CA ARG A 10 -10.07 23.00 -3.57
C ARG A 10 -10.05 22.51 -2.12
N ASN A 11 -9.29 23.23 -1.31
CA ASN A 11 -9.23 23.22 0.16
C ASN A 11 -10.62 23.43 0.84
N ASN A 12 -10.95 22.53 1.78
CA ASN A 12 -12.04 22.61 2.78
C ASN A 12 -13.51 22.69 2.32
N ARG A 13 -13.91 22.06 1.21
CA ARG A 13 -15.33 21.71 0.97
C ARG A 13 -15.46 20.29 0.42
N GLU A 14 -16.55 19.63 0.83
CA GLU A 14 -16.87 18.24 0.49
C GLU A 14 -16.81 17.97 -1.04
N GLY A 15 -16.18 16.85 -1.42
CA GLY A 15 -16.16 16.35 -2.80
C GLY A 15 -15.07 16.93 -3.72
N LEU A 16 -14.01 17.52 -3.16
CA LEU A 16 -12.87 18.05 -3.93
C LEU A 16 -11.55 17.42 -3.48
N VAL A 17 -10.60 17.33 -4.40
CA VAL A 17 -9.27 16.77 -4.16
C VAL A 17 -8.39 17.79 -3.43
N ASP A 18 -7.58 17.33 -2.46
CA ASP A 18 -6.68 18.19 -1.69
C ASP A 18 -5.37 18.53 -2.44
N ASP A 19 -4.60 19.47 -1.90
CA ASP A 19 -3.37 19.98 -2.55
C ASP A 19 -2.28 18.92 -2.67
N VAL A 20 -2.21 18.03 -1.70
CA VAL A 20 -1.21 16.95 -1.64
C VAL A 20 -1.50 15.95 -2.75
N THR A 21 -2.74 15.50 -2.85
CA THR A 21 -3.22 14.57 -3.86
C THR A 21 -3.10 15.16 -5.27
N LEU A 22 -3.43 16.44 -5.45
CA LEU A 22 -3.26 17.11 -6.74
C LEU A 22 -1.78 17.12 -7.17
N ASN A 23 -0.87 17.43 -6.25
CA ASN A 23 0.57 17.42 -6.53
C ASN A 23 1.09 16.03 -6.90
N GLU A 24 0.70 14.99 -6.17
CA GLU A 24 1.10 13.61 -6.49
C GLU A 24 0.62 13.20 -7.89
N LEU A 25 -0.63 13.49 -8.25
CA LEU A 25 -1.17 13.19 -9.58
C LEU A 25 -0.43 13.91 -10.71
N ILE A 26 0.03 15.13 -10.46
CA ILE A 26 0.87 15.91 -11.40
C ILE A 26 2.25 15.26 -11.54
N ILE A 27 2.93 14.97 -10.42
CA ILE A 27 4.28 14.38 -10.39
C ILE A 27 4.30 13.05 -11.14
N TYR A 28 3.31 12.19 -10.91
CA TYR A 28 3.21 10.88 -11.56
C TYR A 28 2.60 10.94 -12.97
N LYS A 29 2.38 12.15 -13.52
CA LYS A 29 1.79 12.37 -14.85
C LYS A 29 0.53 11.53 -15.06
N LYS A 30 -0.40 11.56 -14.09
CA LYS A 30 -1.69 10.83 -14.14
C LYS A 30 -2.88 11.73 -14.48
N ILE A 31 -2.70 13.04 -14.44
CA ILE A 31 -3.69 14.05 -14.85
C ILE A 31 -3.06 15.01 -15.87
N LYS A 32 -3.87 15.50 -16.83
CA LYS A 32 -3.49 16.55 -17.78
C LYS A 32 -4.13 17.89 -17.48
N GLN A 33 -5.31 17.85 -16.87
CA GLN A 33 -6.12 19.02 -16.58
C GLN A 33 -6.77 18.88 -15.21
N PHE A 34 -6.81 19.98 -14.47
CA PHE A 34 -7.60 20.09 -13.25
C PHE A 34 -8.46 21.35 -13.31
N TYR A 35 -9.62 21.31 -12.69
CA TYR A 35 -10.48 22.48 -12.59
C TYR A 35 -9.97 23.38 -11.46
N ARG A 36 -9.66 24.64 -11.78
CA ARG A 36 -9.22 25.68 -10.84
C ARG A 36 -10.41 26.58 -10.51
N PRO A 37 -11.01 26.49 -9.31
CA PRO A 37 -12.22 27.25 -8.99
C PRO A 37 -12.02 28.76 -8.89
N SER A 38 -10.82 29.23 -8.53
CA SER A 38 -10.50 30.66 -8.50
C SER A 38 -10.61 31.32 -9.89
N GLU A 39 -10.31 30.56 -10.93
CA GLU A 39 -10.37 31.02 -12.33
C GLU A 39 -11.60 30.47 -13.07
N LYS A 40 -12.42 29.65 -12.39
CA LYS A 40 -13.60 28.95 -12.94
C LYS A 40 -13.33 28.27 -14.29
N ARG A 41 -12.12 27.74 -14.47
CA ARG A 41 -11.67 27.12 -15.72
C ARG A 41 -10.88 25.83 -15.49
N TRP A 42 -10.84 25.00 -16.53
CA TRP A 42 -9.89 23.89 -16.60
C TRP A 42 -8.50 24.43 -16.93
N VAL A 43 -7.54 24.08 -16.10
CA VAL A 43 -6.13 24.45 -16.25
C VAL A 43 -5.36 23.23 -16.73
N ASN A 44 -4.63 23.39 -17.84
CA ASN A 44 -3.74 22.36 -18.34
C ASN A 44 -2.36 22.50 -17.67
N ILE A 45 -1.87 21.40 -17.11
CA ILE A 45 -0.67 21.33 -16.28
C ILE A 45 0.58 21.73 -17.06
N GLU A 46 0.67 21.35 -18.33
CA GLU A 46 1.86 21.64 -19.17
C GLU A 46 1.97 23.13 -19.51
N THR A 47 0.83 23.82 -19.53
CA THR A 47 0.72 25.23 -19.89
C THR A 47 0.57 26.16 -18.68
N ASP A 48 0.40 25.62 -17.47
CA ASP A 48 0.17 26.41 -16.26
C ASP A 48 1.48 27.00 -15.72
N PRO A 49 1.66 28.33 -15.75
CA PRO A 49 2.91 28.96 -15.34
C PRO A 49 3.20 28.82 -13.83
N VAL A 50 2.16 28.64 -13.00
CA VAL A 50 2.28 28.59 -11.52
C VAL A 50 2.88 27.27 -11.02
N ARG A 51 2.69 26.15 -11.76
CA ARG A 51 3.17 24.82 -11.35
C ARG A 51 4.32 24.26 -12.20
N ARG A 52 4.92 25.07 -13.09
CA ARG A 52 6.16 24.73 -13.82
C ARG A 52 7.40 24.57 -12.91
N ALA A 53 7.32 25.04 -11.67
CA ALA A 53 8.34 24.78 -10.67
C ALA A 53 7.95 23.53 -9.86
N PRO A 54 8.72 22.42 -9.92
CA PRO A 54 8.47 21.27 -9.08
C PRO A 54 8.80 21.65 -7.64
N CYS A 55 7.78 21.92 -6.83
CA CYS A 55 7.96 22.01 -5.39
C CYS A 55 8.36 20.61 -4.91
N LEU A 56 9.61 20.45 -4.49
CA LEU A 56 10.10 19.29 -3.76
C LEU A 56 9.30 19.18 -2.46
N TYR A 57 8.20 18.42 -2.48
CA TYR A 57 7.44 18.11 -1.29
C TYR A 57 8.09 16.91 -0.61
N ASN A 58 8.88 17.19 0.43
CA ASN A 58 9.52 16.16 1.25
C ASN A 58 8.44 15.46 2.10
N GLY A 59 8.27 14.16 1.88
CA GLY A 59 7.19 13.32 2.40
C GLY A 59 7.19 13.04 3.90
N SER A 60 7.17 14.06 4.76
CA SER A 60 7.18 13.89 6.22
C SER A 60 5.89 14.26 6.96
N GLU A 61 4.82 14.73 6.30
CA GLU A 61 3.57 15.07 7.00
C GLU A 61 2.37 14.20 6.60
N ARG A 62 2.41 12.91 6.98
CA ARG A 62 1.18 12.14 7.19
C ARG A 62 0.48 12.61 8.47
N ARG A 63 -0.05 13.84 8.47
CA ARG A 63 -1.04 14.22 9.49
C ARG A 63 -2.35 13.53 9.14
N LYS A 64 -2.65 12.46 9.88
CA LYS A 64 -3.97 11.84 9.97
C LYS A 64 -4.99 12.91 10.38
N ARG A 65 -5.55 13.67 9.44
CA ARG A 65 -6.80 14.38 9.64
C ARG A 65 -7.92 13.47 9.17
N LYS A 66 -8.52 12.76 10.13
CA LYS A 66 -9.90 12.30 9.98
C LYS A 66 -10.75 13.58 9.83
N GLY A 67 -11.30 13.80 8.64
CA GLY A 67 -12.13 14.97 8.39
C GLY A 67 -12.70 14.97 6.98
N VAL A 68 -13.96 14.50 6.88
CA VAL A 68 -14.99 15.03 5.97
C VAL A 68 -14.65 15.00 4.47
N PHE A 69 -15.02 13.89 3.81
CA PHE A 69 -15.18 13.66 2.36
C PHE A 69 -14.47 14.64 1.40
N GLY A 70 -13.23 14.32 1.02
CA GLY A 70 -12.57 14.77 -0.21
C GLY A 70 -11.76 13.58 -0.73
N GLU A 71 -11.94 13.18 -1.99
CA GLU A 71 -11.41 11.91 -2.51
C GLU A 71 -9.89 11.83 -2.28
N THR A 72 -9.44 10.80 -1.56
CA THR A 72 -8.01 10.58 -1.35
C THR A 72 -7.35 10.17 -2.67
N TYR A 73 -6.04 10.40 -2.82
CA TYR A 73 -5.25 9.94 -3.97
C TYR A 73 -5.58 8.49 -4.38
N ARG A 74 -5.77 7.62 -3.38
CA ARG A 74 -6.06 6.20 -3.58
C ARG A 74 -7.43 5.94 -4.19
N GLU A 75 -8.46 6.67 -3.78
CA GLU A 75 -9.81 6.52 -4.32
C GLU A 75 -9.89 6.97 -5.79
N LEU A 76 -9.22 8.09 -6.12
CA LEU A 76 -9.10 8.59 -7.50
C LEU A 76 -8.35 7.59 -8.39
N LEU A 77 -7.20 7.12 -7.90
CA LEU A 77 -6.38 6.14 -8.60
C LEU A 77 -7.17 4.84 -8.82
N PHE A 78 -7.88 4.36 -7.80
CA PHE A 78 -8.71 3.17 -7.93
C PHE A 78 -9.82 3.33 -9.00
N ARG A 79 -10.52 4.47 -9.01
CA ARG A 79 -11.54 4.78 -10.05
C ARG A 79 -10.94 4.77 -11.45
N TYR A 80 -9.76 5.38 -11.62
CA TYR A 80 -9.03 5.37 -12.89
C TYR A 80 -8.65 3.97 -13.35
N LEU A 81 -8.07 3.18 -12.44
CA LEU A 81 -7.65 1.81 -12.73
C LEU A 81 -8.84 0.86 -12.99
N LYS A 82 -10.05 1.21 -12.51
CA LYS A 82 -11.29 0.48 -12.82
C LYS A 82 -11.78 0.74 -14.25
N GLY A 83 -11.57 1.95 -14.79
CA GLY A 83 -11.95 2.31 -16.16
C GLY A 83 -10.95 1.85 -17.23
N LYS A 84 -9.70 1.59 -16.85
CA LYS A 84 -8.65 1.13 -17.77
C LYS A 84 -8.82 -0.35 -18.13
N ASP A 85 -8.52 -0.70 -19.38
CA ASP A 85 -8.50 -2.10 -19.84
C ASP A 85 -7.51 -2.92 -18.98
N PRO A 86 -7.98 -4.00 -18.31
CA PRO A 86 -7.13 -4.83 -17.46
C PRO A 86 -5.87 -5.37 -18.14
N LYS A 87 -5.89 -5.59 -19.47
CA LYS A 87 -4.74 -6.09 -20.21
C LYS A 87 -3.63 -5.06 -20.40
N ARG A 88 -3.92 -3.77 -20.20
CA ARG A 88 -2.99 -2.65 -20.38
C ARG A 88 -2.43 -2.10 -19.07
N LEU A 89 -2.80 -2.71 -17.95
CA LEU A 89 -2.30 -2.33 -16.63
C LEU A 89 -0.86 -2.80 -16.44
N THR A 90 -0.01 -1.92 -15.93
CA THR A 90 1.37 -2.26 -15.56
C THR A 90 1.43 -3.03 -14.23
N ALA A 91 2.57 -3.64 -13.91
CA ALA A 91 2.76 -4.31 -12.62
C ALA A 91 2.47 -3.37 -11.42
N GLN A 92 2.97 -2.14 -11.51
CA GLN A 92 2.76 -1.09 -10.51
C GLN A 92 1.28 -0.71 -10.37
N GLU A 93 0.58 -0.56 -11.48
CA GLU A 93 -0.85 -0.22 -11.47
C GLU A 93 -1.71 -1.37 -10.90
N TRP A 94 -1.35 -2.62 -11.20
CA TRP A 94 -1.98 -3.78 -10.56
C TRP A 94 -1.71 -3.84 -9.06
N PHE A 95 -0.49 -3.51 -8.63
CA PHE A 95 -0.12 -3.43 -7.22
C PHE A 95 -0.92 -2.34 -6.50
N GLU A 96 -0.99 -1.13 -7.07
CA GLU A 96 -1.76 -0.02 -6.53
C GLU A 96 -3.26 -0.35 -6.41
N LYS A 97 -3.81 -1.03 -7.42
CA LYS A 97 -5.19 -1.53 -7.38
C LYS A 97 -5.41 -2.51 -6.24
N GLY A 98 -4.53 -3.51 -6.10
CA GLY A 98 -4.59 -4.49 -5.02
C GLY A 98 -4.46 -3.84 -3.64
N PHE A 99 -3.58 -2.85 -3.52
CA PHE A 99 -3.37 -2.09 -2.31
C PHE A 99 -4.64 -1.32 -1.89
N ALA A 100 -5.28 -0.61 -2.82
CA ALA A 100 -6.54 0.08 -2.54
C ALA A 100 -7.66 -0.89 -2.12
N LEU A 101 -7.80 -2.02 -2.84
CA LEU A 101 -8.77 -3.06 -2.51
C LEU A 101 -8.56 -3.62 -1.10
N LEU A 102 -7.31 -3.86 -0.70
CA LEU A 102 -6.95 -4.39 0.61
C LEU A 102 -7.21 -3.39 1.76
N PHE A 103 -6.73 -2.15 1.62
CA PHE A 103 -6.70 -1.20 2.74
C PHE A 103 -7.89 -0.27 2.82
N ASP A 104 -8.50 0.09 1.69
CA ASP A 104 -9.55 1.11 1.63
C ASP A 104 -10.94 0.48 1.47
N TYR A 105 -11.05 -0.63 0.71
CA TYR A 105 -12.33 -1.29 0.43
C TYR A 105 -12.56 -2.63 1.16
N GLY A 106 -11.52 -3.24 1.73
CA GLY A 106 -11.61 -4.54 2.42
C GLY A 106 -12.00 -5.70 1.50
N GLN A 107 -11.77 -5.57 0.20
CA GLN A 107 -12.10 -6.54 -0.84
C GLN A 107 -10.92 -7.51 -1.04
N TYR A 108 -10.79 -8.48 -0.13
CA TYR A 108 -9.58 -9.31 -0.04
C TYR A 108 -9.42 -10.27 -1.23
N GLU A 109 -10.50 -10.90 -1.70
CA GLU A 109 -10.47 -11.80 -2.86
C GLU A 109 -9.99 -11.07 -4.12
N GLU A 110 -10.51 -9.86 -4.36
CA GLU A 110 -10.12 -9.06 -5.52
C GLU A 110 -8.71 -8.48 -5.36
N ALA A 111 -8.32 -8.13 -4.13
CA ALA A 111 -6.95 -7.72 -3.83
C ALA A 111 -5.94 -8.83 -4.16
N THR A 112 -6.21 -10.09 -3.76
CA THR A 112 -5.30 -11.21 -4.07
C THR A 112 -5.13 -11.41 -5.58
N ARG A 113 -6.20 -11.27 -6.37
CA ARG A 113 -6.14 -11.34 -7.83
C ARG A 113 -5.32 -10.18 -8.42
N ALA A 114 -5.53 -8.96 -7.93
CA ALA A 114 -4.78 -7.80 -8.38
C ALA A 114 -3.28 -7.94 -8.08
N PHE A 115 -2.91 -8.39 -6.88
CA PHE A 115 -1.52 -8.68 -6.53
C PHE A 115 -0.96 -9.85 -7.33
N ALA A 116 -1.75 -10.89 -7.63
CA ALA A 116 -1.30 -11.98 -8.49
C ALA A 116 -0.99 -11.49 -9.92
N CYS A 117 -1.79 -10.57 -10.47
CA CYS A 117 -1.48 -9.92 -11.74
C CYS A 117 -0.19 -9.07 -11.64
N ALA A 118 0.01 -8.32 -10.56
CA ALA A 118 1.22 -7.54 -10.33
C ALA A 118 2.46 -8.46 -10.30
N ILE A 119 2.41 -9.55 -9.53
CA ILE A 119 3.48 -10.55 -9.40
C ILE A 119 3.77 -11.24 -10.73
N ARG A 120 2.74 -11.54 -11.52
CA ARG A 120 2.93 -12.16 -12.84
C ARG A 120 3.70 -11.26 -13.80
N LEU A 121 3.53 -9.94 -13.68
CA LEU A 121 4.22 -8.95 -14.50
C LEU A 121 5.59 -8.54 -13.93
N ASP A 122 5.72 -8.54 -12.60
CA ASP A 122 6.96 -8.30 -11.87
C ASP A 122 7.13 -9.33 -10.74
N PRO A 123 7.78 -10.48 -11.04
CA PRO A 123 7.96 -11.55 -10.07
C PRO A 123 8.93 -11.23 -8.93
N LEU A 124 9.65 -10.11 -9.01
CA LEU A 124 10.63 -9.68 -8.00
C LEU A 124 10.04 -8.66 -7.02
N ASN A 125 8.76 -8.32 -7.17
CA ASN A 125 8.07 -7.40 -6.27
C ASN A 125 7.76 -8.05 -4.92
N ALA A 126 8.73 -8.04 -4.01
CA ALA A 126 8.60 -8.56 -2.64
C ALA A 126 7.40 -7.97 -1.90
N ARG A 127 7.10 -6.69 -2.15
CA ARG A 127 5.97 -5.99 -1.52
C ARG A 127 4.62 -6.55 -1.96
N ALA A 128 4.47 -6.90 -3.23
CA ALA A 128 3.25 -7.52 -3.75
C ALA A 128 2.99 -8.88 -3.11
N TYR A 129 4.02 -9.70 -2.87
CA TYR A 129 3.87 -10.94 -2.11
C TYR A 129 3.46 -10.67 -0.65
N LEU A 130 4.12 -9.72 0.03
CA LEU A 130 3.79 -9.37 1.41
C LEU A 130 2.34 -8.92 1.57
N ASP A 131 1.87 -8.02 0.70
CA ASP A 131 0.51 -7.48 0.78
C ASP A 131 -0.54 -8.50 0.28
N ARG A 132 -0.19 -9.41 -0.65
CA ARG A 132 -1.05 -10.56 -1.01
C ARG A 132 -1.19 -11.57 0.13
N GLY A 133 -0.09 -11.87 0.83
CA GLY A 133 -0.10 -12.70 2.03
C GLY A 133 -1.00 -12.12 3.12
N MET A 134 -1.02 -10.78 3.26
CA MET A 134 -1.93 -10.10 4.18
C MET A 134 -3.39 -10.24 3.78
N ALA A 135 -3.70 -10.14 2.49
CA ALA A 135 -5.05 -10.39 1.99
C ALA A 135 -5.48 -11.84 2.26
N TYR A 136 -4.61 -12.83 2.03
CA TYR A 136 -4.89 -14.23 2.37
C TYR A 136 -5.12 -14.44 3.87
N GLU A 137 -4.31 -13.82 4.72
CA GLU A 137 -4.50 -13.88 6.18
C GLU A 137 -5.88 -13.34 6.59
N ARG A 138 -6.31 -12.22 6.01
CA ARG A 138 -7.64 -11.61 6.27
C ARG A 138 -8.80 -12.51 5.83
N MET A 139 -8.57 -13.35 4.83
CA MET A 139 -9.52 -14.38 4.37
C MET A 139 -9.45 -15.69 5.18
N GLY A 140 -8.50 -15.83 6.10
CA GLY A 140 -8.25 -17.09 6.83
C GLY A 140 -7.45 -18.13 6.04
N ASN A 141 -6.93 -17.78 4.87
CA ASN A 141 -6.09 -18.65 4.03
C ASN A 141 -4.64 -18.63 4.51
N VAL A 142 -4.41 -19.22 5.69
CA VAL A 142 -3.14 -19.09 6.42
C VAL A 142 -1.97 -19.74 5.68
N GLU A 143 -2.17 -20.87 5.01
CA GLU A 143 -1.10 -21.59 4.29
C GLU A 143 -0.55 -20.76 3.12
N GLN A 144 -1.45 -20.19 2.31
CA GLN A 144 -1.09 -19.30 1.21
C GLN A 144 -0.41 -18.03 1.73
N ALA A 145 -0.87 -17.49 2.86
CA ALA A 145 -0.23 -16.33 3.49
C ALA A 145 1.22 -16.63 3.89
N ILE A 146 1.49 -17.77 4.54
CA ILE A 146 2.84 -18.18 4.93
C ILE A 146 3.75 -18.33 3.71
N ALA A 147 3.26 -18.96 2.64
CA ALA A 147 4.02 -19.12 1.40
C ALA A 147 4.41 -17.76 0.79
N ASP A 148 3.45 -16.83 0.72
CA ASP A 148 3.69 -15.48 0.20
C ASP A 148 4.66 -14.68 1.08
N TYR A 149 4.54 -14.75 2.40
CA TYR A 149 5.52 -14.12 3.30
C TYR A 149 6.90 -14.73 3.16
N GLY A 150 7.00 -16.05 2.97
CA GLY A 150 8.26 -16.72 2.67
C GLY A 150 8.89 -16.20 1.38
N ARG A 151 8.10 -16.05 0.32
CA ARG A 151 8.61 -15.50 -0.93
C ARG A 151 9.03 -14.03 -0.80
N ALA A 152 8.30 -13.23 -0.03
CA ALA A 152 8.69 -11.85 0.27
C ALA A 152 10.04 -11.78 1.01
N ILE A 153 10.26 -12.69 1.98
CA ILE A 153 11.51 -12.81 2.73
C ILE A 153 12.67 -13.22 1.82
N GLU A 154 12.48 -14.19 0.93
CA GLU A 154 13.52 -14.61 -0.03
C GLU A 154 13.95 -13.46 -0.95
N LEU A 155 12.99 -12.62 -1.37
CA LEU A 155 13.26 -11.49 -2.26
C LEU A 155 13.85 -10.28 -1.53
N LEU A 156 13.45 -10.05 -0.27
CA LEU A 156 13.95 -8.96 0.56
C LEU A 156 14.24 -9.44 1.99
N PRO A 157 15.41 -10.06 2.22
CA PRO A 157 15.76 -10.65 3.51
C PRO A 157 15.92 -9.64 4.65
N GLU A 158 16.02 -8.34 4.34
CA GLU A 158 16.12 -7.25 5.31
C GLU A 158 14.75 -6.70 5.74
N ASP A 159 13.64 -7.16 5.14
CA ASP A 159 12.30 -6.72 5.54
C ASP A 159 11.85 -7.39 6.84
N ALA A 160 12.21 -6.77 7.96
CA ALA A 160 11.84 -7.20 9.30
C ALA A 160 10.32 -7.42 9.49
N LYS A 161 9.48 -6.72 8.72
CA LYS A 161 8.02 -6.83 8.83
C LYS A 161 7.53 -8.20 8.34
N ALA A 162 8.14 -8.74 7.28
CA ALA A 162 7.74 -10.03 6.72
C ALA A 162 7.98 -11.16 7.71
N TYR A 163 9.17 -11.20 8.33
CA TYR A 163 9.51 -12.14 9.40
C TYR A 163 8.59 -11.98 10.61
N TYR A 164 8.34 -10.73 11.06
CA TYR A 164 7.46 -10.50 12.20
C TYR A 164 6.05 -11.06 11.98
N ILE A 165 5.45 -10.78 10.82
CA ILE A 165 4.08 -11.24 10.52
C ILE A 165 4.03 -12.77 10.39
N ARG A 166 5.00 -13.38 9.70
CA ARG A 166 5.06 -14.85 9.56
C ARG A 166 5.29 -15.54 10.91
N GLY A 167 6.16 -14.98 11.76
CA GLY A 167 6.37 -15.46 13.13
C GLY A 167 5.11 -15.37 14.00
N LEU A 168 4.32 -14.30 13.88
CA LEU A 168 3.02 -14.20 14.55
C LEU A 168 2.01 -15.24 14.07
N ILE A 169 2.01 -15.55 12.77
CA ILE A 169 1.18 -16.61 12.20
C ILE A 169 1.59 -17.97 12.77
N PHE A 170 2.89 -18.31 12.72
CA PHE A 170 3.38 -19.57 13.28
C PHE A 170 3.04 -19.71 14.77
N ARG A 171 3.14 -18.62 15.53
CA ARG A 171 2.74 -18.61 16.95
C ARG A 171 1.27 -18.93 17.14
N ARG A 172 0.37 -18.40 16.29
CA ARG A 172 -1.07 -18.73 16.33
C ARG A 172 -1.34 -20.18 15.94
N LEU A 173 -0.51 -20.76 15.07
CA LEU A 173 -0.60 -22.17 14.66
C LEU A 173 0.04 -23.15 15.67
N GLY A 174 0.60 -22.66 16.78
CA GLY A 174 1.33 -23.51 17.75
C GLY A 174 2.72 -23.97 17.28
N LYS A 175 3.19 -23.45 16.14
CA LYS A 175 4.54 -23.70 15.59
C LYS A 175 5.57 -22.81 16.31
N HIS A 176 5.78 -23.10 17.59
CA HIS A 176 6.62 -22.29 18.47
C HIS A 176 8.09 -22.19 18.04
N PRO A 177 8.74 -23.25 17.53
CA PRO A 177 10.12 -23.16 17.04
C PRO A 177 10.27 -22.18 15.87
N GLU A 178 9.44 -22.34 14.83
CA GLU A 178 9.47 -21.50 13.63
C GLU A 178 9.08 -20.05 13.95
N ALA A 179 8.10 -19.87 14.84
CA ALA A 179 7.73 -18.55 15.34
C ALA A 179 8.89 -17.85 16.04
N LYS A 180 9.64 -18.57 16.89
CA LYS A 180 10.77 -18.02 17.62
C LYS A 180 11.89 -17.60 16.68
N GLU A 181 12.19 -18.41 15.67
CA GLU A 181 13.21 -18.12 14.66
C GLU A 181 12.87 -16.83 13.91
N ASP A 182 11.68 -16.76 13.31
CA ASP A 182 11.22 -15.58 12.56
C ASP A 182 11.19 -14.31 13.43
N LEU A 183 10.67 -14.42 14.66
CA LEU A 183 10.64 -13.27 15.58
C LEU A 183 12.04 -12.84 16.02
N THR A 184 13.01 -13.76 16.08
CA THR A 184 14.39 -13.44 16.43
C THR A 184 15.05 -12.65 15.30
N VAL A 185 14.91 -13.11 14.06
CA VAL A 185 15.40 -12.38 12.88
C VAL A 185 14.74 -11.00 12.79
N ALA A 186 13.43 -10.91 12.97
CA ALA A 186 12.73 -9.62 12.98
C ALA A 186 13.26 -8.67 14.08
N ALA A 187 13.58 -9.21 15.27
CA ALA A 187 14.15 -8.45 16.37
C ALA A 187 15.59 -7.98 16.09
N GLU A 188 16.41 -8.79 15.42
CA GLU A 188 17.77 -8.44 14.98
C GLU A 188 17.74 -7.32 13.94
N LEU A 189 16.81 -7.40 12.98
CA LEU A 189 16.55 -6.37 11.98
C LEU A 189 15.87 -5.09 12.56
N GLY A 190 15.70 -5.02 13.88
CA GLY A 190 15.26 -3.81 14.57
C GLY A 190 13.75 -3.68 14.83
N TYR A 191 12.96 -4.72 14.56
CA TYR A 191 11.52 -4.71 14.85
C TYR A 191 11.27 -4.84 16.37
N THR A 192 11.00 -3.71 17.02
CA THR A 192 10.88 -3.62 18.50
C THR A 192 9.79 -4.51 19.08
N GLN A 193 8.71 -4.75 18.34
CA GLN A 193 7.60 -5.56 18.84
C GLN A 193 7.94 -7.05 18.88
N ALA A 194 8.83 -7.51 17.99
CA ALA A 194 9.35 -8.86 18.03
C ALA A 194 10.18 -9.09 19.31
N ARG A 195 11.03 -8.11 19.67
CA ARG A 195 11.81 -8.14 20.93
C ARG A 195 10.94 -8.16 22.19
N TYR A 196 9.78 -7.51 22.15
CA TYR A 196 8.84 -7.53 23.27
C TYR A 196 8.25 -8.93 23.47
N ILE A 197 7.78 -9.53 22.37
CA ILE A 197 7.19 -10.88 22.39
C ILE A 197 8.19 -11.94 22.88
N LEU A 198 9.42 -11.91 22.36
CA LEU A 198 10.45 -12.88 22.79
C LEU A 198 10.79 -12.77 24.29
N ARG A 199 10.72 -11.55 24.85
CA ARG A 199 10.95 -11.33 26.28
C ARG A 199 9.79 -11.83 27.13
N SER A 200 8.53 -11.63 26.71
CA SER A 200 7.36 -12.14 27.43
C SER A 200 7.31 -13.66 27.48
N ASP A 201 7.73 -14.32 26.39
CA ASP A 201 7.74 -15.79 26.30
C ASP A 201 8.84 -16.41 27.18
N ASN A 202 9.92 -15.68 27.44
CA ASN A 202 10.98 -16.11 28.38
C ASN A 202 10.60 -15.88 29.84
N SER A 203 9.85 -14.82 30.17
CA SER A 203 9.42 -14.52 31.55
C SER A 203 8.30 -15.42 32.06
N SER A 204 7.57 -16.10 31.16
CA SER A 204 6.46 -17.00 31.49
C SER A 204 6.90 -18.45 31.75
N ARG A 205 8.19 -18.78 31.55
CA ARG A 205 8.73 -20.08 31.96
C ARG A 205 8.96 -20.08 33.48
N PRO A 206 8.39 -21.03 34.24
CA PRO A 206 8.67 -21.13 35.67
C PRO A 206 10.17 -21.38 35.86
N ARG A 207 10.80 -20.57 36.73
CA ARG A 207 12.17 -20.81 37.17
C ARG A 207 12.18 -22.18 37.86
N ARG A 208 12.92 -23.14 37.30
CA ARG A 208 13.20 -24.42 37.94
C ARG A 208 14.15 -24.20 39.12
#